data_AF-A0A813LHI7-F1
#
_entry.id   AF-A0A813LHI7-F1
#
_cell.length_a   1.000
_cell.length_b   1.000
_cell.length_c   1.000
_cell.angle_alpha   90.00
_cell.angle_beta   90.00
_cell.angle_gamma   90.00
#
_symmetry.space_group_name_H-M   'P 1'
#
loop_
_entity.id
_entity.type
_entity.pdbx_description
1 polymer ?
#
loop_
_entity_poly.entity_id
_entity_poly.type
_entity_poly.pdbx_seq_one_letter_code
_entity_poly.pdbx_strand_id
1 'polypeptide(L)'
;MLAHTVGELQRFKQQVTRCMEEYFVSLNVDEVATFLSELDMRAYHHEFVKKVVVASFSQASDSSGREALVPLLAQLNSRGILTKDDLQWGLTRLLGTLEDILLDHPRCAELVTDVVIGLLTNELVSVPFLRRCRLLRIGDSIGLQVLDAVQRKAPEYCKKELGSAQFKKEIETMILEYFNSGDEEEFGRCVRELTPLAPEQNAELIRKVMSFAMERTGTECEQALKLLITLCRHE
;
A
#
# COMPACT_ATOMS: atom_id res chain seq x y z
N MET A 1 -23.32 11.02 19.58
CA MET A 1 -22.17 10.14 19.28
C MET A 1 -21.42 10.63 18.04
N LEU A 2 -22.05 10.72 16.85
CA LEU A 2 -21.40 11.18 15.62
C LEU A 2 -20.81 12.61 15.67
N ALA A 3 -21.49 13.56 16.31
CA ALA A 3 -20.98 14.93 16.45
C ALA A 3 -19.71 15.02 17.32
N HIS A 4 -19.60 14.15 18.34
CA HIS A 4 -18.45 14.08 19.24
C HIS A 4 -17.22 13.57 18.49
N THR A 5 -17.37 12.45 17.77
CA THR A 5 -16.29 11.82 16.99
C THR A 5 -15.79 12.72 15.86
N VAL A 6 -16.67 13.53 15.26
CA VAL A 6 -16.26 14.54 14.26
C VAL A 6 -15.45 15.65 14.92
N GLY A 7 -15.87 16.14 16.09
CA GLY A 7 -15.13 17.15 16.86
C GLY A 7 -13.73 16.68 17.28
N GLU A 8 -13.62 15.43 17.75
CA GLU A 8 -12.35 14.81 18.12
C GLU A 8 -11.41 14.70 16.92
N LEU A 9 -11.90 14.20 15.78
CA LEU A 9 -11.11 14.11 14.56
C LEU A 9 -10.60 15.48 14.10
N GLN A 10 -11.45 16.51 14.14
CA GLN A 10 -11.03 17.87 13.77
C GLN A 10 -9.94 18.41 14.71
N ARG A 11 -10.10 18.17 16.01
CA ARG A 11 -9.10 18.56 17.02
C ARG A 11 -7.78 17.82 16.82
N PHE A 12 -7.83 16.52 16.51
CA PHE A 12 -6.65 15.73 16.16
C PHE A 12 -5.95 16.30 14.93
N LYS A 13 -6.70 16.53 13.85
CA LYS A 13 -6.18 17.10 12.60
C LYS A 13 -5.47 18.44 12.79
N GLN A 14 -6.02 19.32 13.63
CA GLN A 14 -5.43 20.62 13.93
C GLN A 14 -4.12 20.50 14.72
N GLN A 15 -4.10 19.62 15.73
CA GLN A 15 -2.90 19.39 16.53
C GLN A 15 -1.77 18.75 15.71
N VAL A 16 -2.11 17.78 14.86
CA VAL A 16 -1.14 17.18 13.93
C VAL A 16 -0.56 18.24 12.99
N THR A 17 -1.38 19.13 12.42
CA THR A 17 -0.86 20.19 11.54
C THR A 17 0.21 21.04 12.23
N ARG A 18 -0.02 21.47 13.48
CA ARG A 18 0.97 22.24 14.25
C ARG A 18 2.24 21.43 14.53
N CYS A 19 2.08 20.18 14.97
CA CYS A 19 3.21 19.28 15.22
C CYS A 19 4.08 19.09 13.96
N MET A 20 3.47 19.01 12.77
CA MET A 20 4.23 18.87 11.51
C MET A 20 4.97 20.16 11.12
N GLU A 21 4.38 21.33 11.37
CA GLU A 21 5.06 22.62 11.16
C GLU A 21 6.32 22.72 12.03
N GLU A 22 6.24 22.29 13.29
CA GLU A 22 7.38 22.24 14.21
C GLU A 22 8.41 21.19 13.79
N TYR A 23 7.95 19.97 13.45
CA TYR A 23 8.82 18.88 13.05
C TYR A 23 9.65 19.20 11.80
N PHE A 24 9.09 19.82 10.77
CA PHE A 24 9.88 20.13 9.57
C PHE A 24 10.94 21.22 9.80
N VAL A 25 10.89 21.94 10.93
CA VAL A 25 11.93 22.88 11.36
C VAL A 25 12.97 22.19 12.25
N SER A 26 12.53 21.38 13.23
CA SER A 26 13.43 20.76 14.23
C SER A 26 14.02 19.42 13.78
N LEU A 27 13.31 18.70 12.91
CA LEU A 27 13.50 17.29 12.56
C LEU A 27 13.56 16.36 13.78
N ASN A 28 12.99 16.79 14.91
CA ASN A 28 13.05 16.06 16.17
C ASN A 28 11.95 14.99 16.24
N VAL A 29 12.34 13.73 16.04
CA VAL A 29 11.41 12.59 16.10
C VAL A 29 10.89 12.33 17.53
N ASP A 30 11.67 12.67 18.56
CA ASP A 30 11.27 12.45 19.96
C ASP A 30 10.11 13.37 20.37
N GLU A 31 10.06 14.60 19.84
CA GLU A 31 8.94 15.52 20.03
C GLU A 31 7.66 14.96 19.41
N VAL A 32 7.73 14.45 18.18
CA VAL A 32 6.57 13.84 17.49
C VAL A 32 6.10 12.57 18.22
N ALA A 33 7.04 11.75 18.69
CA ALA A 33 6.75 10.54 19.45
C ALA A 33 6.05 10.86 20.78
N THR A 34 6.53 11.88 21.50
CA THR A 34 5.95 12.34 22.76
C THR A 34 4.55 12.92 22.50
N PHE A 35 4.42 13.78 21.50
CA PHE A 35 3.13 14.36 21.07
C PHE A 35 2.07 13.29 20.78
N LEU A 36 2.39 12.27 19.98
CA LEU A 36 1.44 11.20 19.65
C LEU A 36 1.07 10.35 20.88
N SER A 37 2.04 10.13 21.77
CA SER A 37 1.82 9.34 22.99
C SER A 37 0.95 10.08 24.01
N GLU A 38 1.17 11.39 24.18
CA GLU A 38 0.41 12.25 25.10
C GLU A 38 -0.99 12.56 24.59
N LEU A 39 -1.16 12.68 23.27
CA LEU A 39 -2.47 12.90 22.67
C LEU A 39 -3.38 11.69 22.84
N ASP A 40 -2.82 10.48 22.96
CA ASP A 40 -3.48 9.18 23.19
C ASP A 40 -4.73 8.93 22.31
N MET A 41 -4.66 9.39 21.06
CA MET A 41 -5.74 9.33 20.07
C MET A 41 -5.45 8.27 19.00
N ARG A 42 -5.11 7.05 19.44
CA ARG A 42 -4.61 5.96 18.57
C ARG A 42 -5.52 5.63 17.40
N ALA A 43 -6.83 5.71 17.60
CA ALA A 43 -7.83 5.48 16.55
C ALA A 43 -7.69 6.42 15.33
N TYR A 44 -6.94 7.52 15.47
CA TYR A 44 -6.72 8.50 14.40
C TYR A 44 -5.26 8.51 13.88
N HIS A 45 -4.41 7.57 14.30
CA HIS A 45 -3.02 7.50 13.83
C HIS A 45 -2.89 7.33 12.32
N HIS A 46 -3.82 6.62 11.68
CA HIS A 46 -3.90 6.57 10.22
C HIS A 46 -4.07 7.96 9.57
N GLU A 47 -4.76 8.89 10.24
CA GLU A 47 -4.93 10.27 9.77
C GLU A 47 -3.66 11.09 9.96
N PHE A 48 -2.88 10.80 11.01
CA PHE A 48 -1.53 11.35 11.18
C PHE A 48 -0.65 10.95 9.99
N VAL A 49 -0.61 9.66 9.64
CA VAL A 49 0.17 9.14 8.49
C VAL A 49 -0.19 9.89 7.20
N LYS A 50 -1.48 10.01 6.89
CA LYS A 50 -1.93 10.76 5.72
C LYS A 50 -1.48 12.22 5.77
N LYS A 51 -1.66 12.89 6.92
CA LYS A 51 -1.34 14.31 7.07
C LYS A 51 0.15 14.61 6.95
N VAL A 52 1.02 13.79 7.55
CA VAL A 52 2.47 14.02 7.49
C VAL A 52 2.99 13.85 6.07
N VAL A 53 2.47 12.89 5.31
CA VAL A 53 2.82 12.71 3.89
C VAL A 53 2.38 13.92 3.07
N VAL A 54 1.14 14.41 3.24
CA VAL A 54 0.68 15.61 2.51
C VAL A 54 1.49 16.85 2.91
N ALA A 55 1.78 17.02 4.20
CA ALA A 55 2.57 18.15 4.70
C ALA A 55 4.01 18.15 4.16
N SER A 56 4.56 16.98 3.82
CA SER A 56 5.90 16.90 3.21
C SER A 56 5.94 17.41 1.77
N PHE A 57 4.79 17.50 1.07
CA PHE A 57 4.73 17.99 -0.32
C PHE A 57 5.02 19.49 -0.42
N SER A 58 4.69 20.23 0.64
CA SER A 58 4.97 21.67 0.76
C SER A 58 6.43 21.98 1.10
N GLN A 59 7.22 20.98 1.49
CA GLN A 59 8.64 21.15 1.75
C GLN A 59 9.40 21.30 0.43
N ALA A 60 10.46 22.12 0.41
CA ALA A 60 11.28 22.33 -0.78
C ALA A 60 11.92 21.00 -1.23
N SER A 61 12.13 20.84 -2.53
CA SER A 61 12.64 19.58 -3.10
C SER A 61 14.02 19.18 -2.56
N ASP A 62 14.85 20.17 -2.25
CA ASP A 62 16.22 19.96 -1.75
C ASP A 62 16.30 20.11 -0.21
N SER A 63 15.14 20.09 0.47
CA SER A 63 15.09 20.21 1.92
C SER A 63 15.16 18.85 2.60
N SER A 64 15.90 18.81 3.71
CA SER A 64 15.95 17.68 4.64
C SER A 64 14.56 17.23 5.11
N GLY A 65 13.57 18.13 5.14
CA GLY A 65 12.20 17.82 5.56
C GLY A 65 11.51 16.77 4.70
N ARG A 66 11.66 16.82 3.37
CA ARG A 66 11.04 15.81 2.49
C ARG A 66 11.71 14.44 2.65
N GLU A 67 13.03 14.43 2.73
CA GLU A 67 13.82 13.20 2.91
C GLU A 67 13.62 12.58 4.31
N ALA A 68 13.31 13.39 5.33
CA ALA A 68 13.10 12.94 6.70
C ALA A 68 11.74 12.26 6.95
N LEU A 69 10.80 12.34 6.01
CA LEU A 69 9.46 11.73 6.15
C LEU A 69 9.51 10.21 6.38
N VAL A 70 10.23 9.47 5.54
CA VAL A 70 10.30 8.01 5.65
C VAL A 70 11.06 7.59 6.92
N PRO A 71 12.23 8.18 7.26
CA PRO A 71 12.87 7.98 8.56
C PRO A 71 11.97 8.27 9.77
N LEU A 72 11.13 9.31 9.74
CA LEU A 72 10.17 9.61 10.79
C LEU A 72 9.19 8.45 10.98
N LEU A 73 8.50 8.05 9.89
CA LEU A 73 7.51 6.97 9.94
C LEU A 73 8.14 5.64 10.37
N ALA A 74 9.37 5.37 9.92
CA ALA A 74 10.12 4.17 10.32
C ALA A 74 10.43 4.14 11.82
N GLN A 75 10.90 5.27 12.38
CA GLN A 75 11.20 5.39 13.80
C GLN A 75 9.94 5.32 14.67
N LEU A 76 8.84 5.95 14.26
CA LEU A 76 7.58 5.86 14.99
C LEU A 76 7.02 4.42 14.99
N ASN A 77 7.18 3.69 13.89
CA ASN A 77 6.79 2.28 13.81
C ASN A 77 7.71 1.38 14.65
N SER A 78 9.03 1.60 14.63
CA SER A 78 9.96 0.78 15.43
C SER A 78 9.78 0.96 16.95
N ARG A 79 9.31 2.15 17.38
CA ARG A 79 8.96 2.44 18.77
C ARG A 79 7.56 1.95 19.16
N GLY A 80 6.80 1.37 18.23
CA GLY A 80 5.44 0.86 18.47
C GLY A 80 4.38 1.95 18.64
N ILE A 81 4.67 3.20 18.25
CA ILE A 81 3.73 4.33 18.31
C ILE A 81 2.76 4.26 17.14
N LEU A 82 3.28 3.94 15.95
CA LEU A 82 2.49 3.60 14.77
C LEU A 82 2.54 2.10 14.54
N THR A 83 1.41 1.53 14.15
CA THR A 83 1.32 0.15 13.69
C THR A 83 1.44 0.07 12.17
N LYS A 84 1.73 -1.13 11.64
CA LYS A 84 1.64 -1.37 10.18
C LYS A 84 0.23 -1.15 9.64
N ASP A 85 -0.80 -1.36 10.47
CA ASP A 85 -2.18 -1.11 10.09
C ASP A 85 -2.46 0.39 9.98
N ASP A 86 -1.94 1.23 10.89
CA ASP A 86 -2.06 2.70 10.78
C ASP A 86 -1.42 3.21 9.48
N LEU A 87 -0.26 2.66 9.11
CA LEU A 87 0.43 2.99 7.87
C LEU A 87 -0.38 2.57 6.64
N GLN A 88 -0.92 1.35 6.64
CA GLN A 88 -1.76 0.84 5.54
C GLN A 88 -3.04 1.66 5.39
N TRP A 89 -3.78 1.90 6.47
CA TRP A 89 -5.01 2.71 6.44
C TRP A 89 -4.73 4.16 6.05
N GLY A 90 -3.64 4.73 6.54
CA GLY A 90 -3.20 6.07 6.16
C GLY A 90 -2.90 6.17 4.67
N LEU A 91 -2.20 5.19 4.11
CA LEU A 91 -1.87 5.13 2.69
C LEU A 91 -3.10 4.87 1.82
N THR A 92 -4.01 3.97 2.21
CA THR A 92 -5.29 3.76 1.50
C THR A 92 -6.10 5.06 1.44
N ARG A 93 -6.18 5.80 2.55
CA ARG A 93 -6.88 7.10 2.61
C ARG A 93 -6.16 8.22 1.87
N LEU A 94 -4.84 8.13 1.72
CA LEU A 94 -4.04 9.06 0.92
C LEU A 94 -4.33 8.83 -0.56
N LEU A 95 -4.16 7.58 -1.03
CA LEU A 95 -4.44 7.15 -2.40
C LEU A 95 -5.87 7.53 -2.82
N GLY A 96 -6.84 7.23 -1.95
CA GLY A 96 -8.27 7.52 -2.18
C GLY A 96 -8.65 9.01 -2.26
N THR A 97 -7.74 9.94 -1.95
CA THR A 97 -7.99 11.39 -2.08
C THR A 97 -6.94 12.09 -2.93
N LEU A 98 -6.21 11.36 -3.78
CA LEU A 98 -5.17 11.97 -4.59
C LEU A 98 -5.72 12.95 -5.63
N GLU A 99 -6.91 12.72 -6.16
CA GLU A 99 -7.56 13.65 -7.09
C GLU A 99 -7.81 15.02 -6.45
N ASP A 100 -8.27 15.05 -5.19
CA ASP A 100 -8.42 16.29 -4.44
C ASP A 100 -7.06 16.95 -4.16
N ILE A 101 -6.07 16.16 -3.74
CA ILE A 101 -4.71 16.66 -3.42
C ILE A 101 -4.02 17.21 -4.67
N LEU A 102 -4.30 16.66 -5.86
CA LEU A 102 -3.74 17.11 -7.13
C LEU A 102 -4.09 18.58 -7.43
N LEU A 103 -5.25 19.05 -6.97
CA LEU A 103 -5.69 20.44 -7.15
C LEU A 103 -4.73 21.41 -6.46
N ASP A 104 -4.25 21.06 -5.27
CA ASP A 104 -3.31 21.87 -4.49
C ASP A 104 -1.85 21.58 -4.86
N HIS A 105 -1.54 20.34 -5.23
CA HIS A 105 -0.19 19.85 -5.47
C HIS A 105 -0.11 19.08 -6.80
N PRO A 106 0.22 19.73 -7.94
CA PRO A 106 0.21 19.10 -9.26
C PRO A 106 1.24 17.96 -9.42
N ARG A 107 2.23 17.87 -8.51
CA ARG A 107 3.23 16.80 -8.46
C ARG A 107 2.90 15.69 -7.44
N CYS A 108 1.69 15.65 -6.88
CA CYS A 108 1.35 14.71 -5.81
C CYS A 108 1.58 13.25 -6.24
N ALA A 109 1.25 12.87 -7.48
CA ALA A 109 1.44 11.50 -7.96
C ALA A 109 2.92 11.06 -7.93
N GLU A 110 3.84 11.92 -8.37
CA GLU A 110 5.28 11.65 -8.33
C GLU A 110 5.79 11.55 -6.89
N LEU A 111 5.42 12.52 -6.04
CA LEU A 111 5.86 12.58 -4.65
C LEU A 111 5.35 11.36 -3.85
N VAL A 112 4.09 10.98 -4.03
CA VAL A 112 3.51 9.80 -3.38
C VAL A 112 4.18 8.53 -3.87
N THR A 113 4.48 8.44 -5.17
CA THR A 113 5.21 7.29 -5.73
C THR A 113 6.54 7.09 -5.00
N ASP A 114 7.34 8.16 -4.85
CA ASP A 114 8.65 8.07 -4.20
C ASP A 114 8.53 7.75 -2.70
N VAL A 115 7.51 8.29 -2.02
CA VAL A 115 7.19 7.94 -0.63
C VAL A 115 6.84 6.45 -0.50
N VAL A 116 5.94 5.93 -1.35
CA VAL A 116 5.53 4.51 -1.30
C VAL A 116 6.71 3.58 -1.54
N ILE A 117 7.61 3.92 -2.47
CA ILE A 117 8.86 3.18 -2.68
C ILE A 117 9.71 3.18 -1.40
N GLY A 118 9.91 4.35 -0.78
CA GLY A 118 10.63 4.44 0.49
C GLY A 118 10.00 3.61 1.62
N LEU A 119 8.67 3.58 1.69
CA LEU A 119 7.95 2.74 2.66
C LEU A 119 8.13 1.24 2.40
N LEU A 120 8.20 0.81 1.14
CA LEU A 120 8.51 -0.59 0.77
C LEU A 120 9.94 -0.96 1.18
N THR A 121 10.91 -0.12 0.83
CA THR A 121 12.34 -0.36 1.13
C THR A 121 12.63 -0.45 2.63
N ASN A 122 11.83 0.24 3.45
CA ASN A 122 11.92 0.19 4.91
C ASN A 122 10.98 -0.86 5.55
N GLU A 123 10.36 -1.73 4.75
CA GLU A 123 9.43 -2.79 5.19
C GLU A 123 8.22 -2.30 6.03
N LEU A 124 7.86 -1.02 5.85
CA LEU A 124 6.73 -0.37 6.53
C LEU A 124 5.40 -0.74 5.86
N VAL A 125 5.44 -0.96 4.54
CA VAL A 125 4.31 -1.43 3.73
C VAL A 125 4.75 -2.68 2.96
N SER A 126 3.78 -3.53 2.60
CA SER A 126 4.06 -4.79 1.89
C SER A 126 3.52 -4.76 0.45
N VAL A 127 4.21 -5.45 -0.46
CA VAL A 127 3.75 -5.63 -1.85
C VAL A 127 2.32 -6.21 -1.94
N PRO A 128 1.91 -7.22 -1.15
CA PRO A 128 0.54 -7.73 -1.20
C PRO A 128 -0.50 -6.70 -0.76
N PHE A 129 -0.15 -5.74 0.08
CA PHE A 129 -1.04 -4.61 0.38
C PHE A 129 -1.21 -3.68 -0.84
N LEU A 130 -0.12 -3.36 -1.54
CA LEU A 130 -0.20 -2.50 -2.73
C LEU A 130 -0.97 -3.16 -3.88
N ARG A 131 -0.77 -4.45 -4.10
CA ARG A 131 -1.58 -5.27 -5.04
C ARG A 131 -3.06 -5.17 -4.71
N ARG A 132 -3.44 -5.37 -3.44
CA ARG A 132 -4.82 -5.20 -2.97
C ARG A 132 -5.36 -3.78 -3.22
N CYS A 133 -4.59 -2.73 -2.93
CA CYS A 133 -5.01 -1.35 -3.22
C CYS A 133 -5.26 -1.12 -4.72
N ARG A 134 -4.44 -1.71 -5.58
CA ARG A 134 -4.59 -1.60 -7.04
C ARG A 134 -5.84 -2.32 -7.54
N LEU A 135 -6.07 -3.54 -7.05
CA LEU A 135 -7.24 -4.36 -7.39
C LEU A 135 -8.56 -3.75 -6.92
N LEU A 136 -8.57 -3.17 -5.72
CA LEU A 136 -9.70 -2.41 -5.19
C LEU A 136 -9.85 -1.04 -5.85
N ARG A 137 -8.99 -0.70 -6.83
CA ARG A 137 -8.97 0.56 -7.57
C ARG A 137 -8.97 1.79 -6.64
N ILE A 138 -8.22 1.71 -5.54
CA ILE A 138 -8.14 2.79 -4.57
C ILE A 138 -7.54 4.04 -5.22
N GLY A 139 -8.29 5.14 -5.21
CA GLY A 139 -7.84 6.43 -5.76
C GLY A 139 -8.06 6.59 -7.26
N ASP A 140 -8.90 5.74 -7.86
CA ASP A 140 -9.30 5.83 -9.27
C ASP A 140 -8.11 6.02 -10.22
N SER A 141 -8.14 7.05 -11.06
CA SER A 141 -7.14 7.25 -12.11
C SER A 141 -5.75 7.55 -11.56
N ILE A 142 -5.66 8.48 -10.62
CA ILE A 142 -4.39 8.96 -10.05
C ILE A 142 -3.80 7.93 -9.09
N GLY A 143 -4.64 7.28 -8.27
CA GLY A 143 -4.21 6.19 -7.39
C GLY A 143 -3.61 5.02 -8.16
N LEU A 144 -4.26 4.60 -9.25
CA LEU A 144 -3.73 3.56 -10.13
C LEU A 144 -2.44 4.00 -10.81
N GLN A 145 -2.35 5.26 -11.27
CA GLN A 145 -1.12 5.81 -11.85
C GLN A 145 0.06 5.73 -10.88
N VAL A 146 -0.15 6.06 -9.60
CA VAL A 146 0.87 5.95 -8.55
C VAL A 146 1.28 4.49 -8.36
N LEU A 147 0.32 3.57 -8.21
CA LEU A 147 0.61 2.16 -7.98
C LEU A 147 1.36 1.52 -9.15
N ASP A 148 0.98 1.85 -10.39
CA ASP A 148 1.68 1.42 -11.61
C ASP A 148 3.10 2.03 -11.69
N ALA A 149 3.30 3.25 -11.21
CA ALA A 149 4.61 3.88 -11.16
C ALA A 149 5.52 3.25 -10.10
N VAL A 150 4.98 2.92 -8.93
CA VAL A 150 5.68 2.18 -7.87
C VAL A 150 6.14 0.82 -8.40
N GLN A 151 5.24 0.08 -9.05
CA GLN A 151 5.54 -1.23 -9.66
C GLN A 151 6.70 -1.16 -10.67
N ARG A 152 6.75 -0.10 -11.50
CA ARG A 152 7.83 0.09 -12.47
C ARG A 152 9.17 0.50 -11.84
N LYS A 153 9.13 1.29 -10.77
CA LYS A 153 10.33 1.87 -10.14
C LYS A 153 10.92 1.00 -9.02
N ALA A 154 10.12 0.21 -8.32
CA ALA A 154 10.55 -0.57 -7.16
C ALA A 154 11.04 -1.98 -7.55
N PRO A 155 12.34 -2.30 -7.42
CA PRO A 155 12.86 -3.64 -7.70
C PRO A 155 12.36 -4.71 -6.72
N GLU A 156 11.99 -4.31 -5.50
CA GLU A 156 11.38 -5.15 -4.46
C GLU A 156 10.00 -5.70 -4.88
N TYR A 157 9.34 -5.05 -5.84
CA TYR A 157 8.10 -5.54 -6.45
C TYR A 157 8.35 -6.75 -7.37
N CYS A 158 9.55 -6.85 -7.94
CA CYS A 158 9.92 -7.85 -8.95
C CYS A 158 10.83 -8.97 -8.44
N LYS A 159 11.30 -8.93 -7.17
CA LYS A 159 12.20 -9.96 -6.64
C LYS A 159 11.86 -10.30 -5.20
N LYS A 160 11.05 -11.34 -5.02
CA LYS A 160 11.12 -12.17 -3.81
C LYS A 160 11.36 -13.61 -4.23
N GLU A 161 12.47 -14.18 -3.75
CA GLU A 161 12.47 -15.60 -3.42
C GLU A 161 11.43 -15.78 -2.31
N LEU A 162 10.18 -16.00 -2.71
CA LEU A 162 9.10 -16.29 -1.77
C LEU A 162 9.39 -17.65 -1.15
N GLY A 163 9.58 -17.70 0.17
CA GLY A 163 9.55 -18.97 0.90
C GLY A 163 8.25 -19.72 0.61
N SER A 164 8.26 -21.05 0.66
CA SER A 164 7.14 -21.87 0.17
C SER A 164 5.77 -21.52 0.78
N ALA A 165 5.73 -21.13 2.06
CA ALA A 165 4.49 -20.71 2.71
C ALA A 165 3.97 -19.35 2.20
N GLN A 166 4.89 -18.41 1.95
CA GLN A 166 4.55 -17.08 1.47
C GLN A 166 4.13 -17.12 -0.01
N PHE A 167 4.79 -17.98 -0.79
CA PHE A 167 4.42 -18.27 -2.17
C PHE A 167 3.00 -18.81 -2.28
N LYS A 168 2.64 -19.80 -1.45
CA LYS A 168 1.27 -20.36 -1.40
C LYS A 168 0.23 -19.31 -1.06
N LYS A 169 0.51 -18.46 -0.06
CA LYS A 169 -0.40 -17.39 0.34
C LYS A 169 -0.56 -16.33 -0.76
N GLU A 170 0.53 -16.01 -1.46
CA GLU A 170 0.49 -15.04 -2.56
C GLU A 170 -0.33 -15.57 -3.74
N ILE A 171 -0.09 -16.82 -4.15
CA ILE A 171 -0.90 -17.49 -5.18
C ILE A 171 -2.38 -17.51 -4.79
N GLU A 172 -2.66 -17.91 -3.55
CA GLU A 172 -4.03 -17.99 -3.05
C GLU A 172 -4.73 -16.64 -3.10
N THR A 173 -4.01 -15.59 -2.72
CA THR A 173 -4.47 -14.20 -2.81
C THR A 173 -4.73 -13.83 -4.27
N MET A 174 -3.77 -14.03 -5.18
CA MET A 174 -3.91 -13.73 -6.61
C MET A 174 -5.08 -14.46 -7.28
N ILE A 175 -5.31 -15.73 -6.94
CA ILE A 175 -6.42 -16.53 -7.48
C ILE A 175 -7.76 -15.99 -6.99
N LEU A 176 -7.88 -15.74 -5.68
CA LEU A 176 -9.10 -15.18 -5.10
C LEU A 176 -9.39 -13.78 -5.65
N GLU A 177 -8.35 -12.99 -5.87
CA GLU A 177 -8.43 -11.66 -6.49
C GLU A 177 -8.93 -11.75 -7.93
N TYR A 178 -8.42 -12.69 -8.73
CA TYR A 178 -8.90 -12.95 -10.09
C TYR A 178 -10.37 -13.37 -10.13
N PHE A 179 -10.83 -14.24 -9.21
CA PHE A 179 -12.24 -14.62 -9.19
C PHE A 179 -13.16 -13.43 -8.88
N ASN A 180 -12.71 -12.49 -8.05
CA ASN A 180 -13.48 -11.29 -7.72
C ASN A 180 -13.49 -10.25 -8.86
N SER A 181 -12.39 -10.12 -9.61
CA SER A 181 -12.26 -9.07 -10.64
C SER A 181 -12.56 -9.54 -12.07
N GLY A 182 -12.29 -10.81 -12.37
CA GLY A 182 -12.26 -11.35 -13.73
C GLY A 182 -11.12 -10.79 -14.61
N ASP A 183 -10.15 -10.08 -14.03
CA ASP A 183 -9.09 -9.38 -14.77
C ASP A 183 -7.94 -10.33 -15.12
N GLU A 184 -8.00 -10.88 -16.33
CA GLU A 184 -6.97 -11.79 -16.87
C GLU A 184 -5.63 -11.10 -17.11
N GLU A 185 -5.64 -9.83 -17.51
CA GLU A 185 -4.42 -9.08 -17.80
C GLU A 185 -3.62 -8.85 -16.52
N GLU A 186 -4.33 -8.50 -15.44
CA GLU A 186 -3.74 -8.29 -14.14
C GLU A 186 -3.20 -9.57 -13.53
N PHE A 187 -3.96 -10.66 -13.58
CA PHE A 187 -3.46 -11.95 -13.12
C PHE A 187 -2.20 -12.38 -13.89
N GLY A 188 -2.21 -12.24 -15.22
CA GLY A 188 -1.05 -12.55 -16.06
C GLY A 188 0.15 -11.64 -15.80
N ARG A 189 -0.07 -10.40 -15.36
CA ARG A 189 1.00 -9.51 -14.90
C ARG A 189 1.59 -10.00 -13.58
N CYS A 190 0.75 -10.29 -12.58
CA CYS A 190 1.17 -10.82 -11.28
C CYS A 190 1.92 -12.15 -11.39
N VAL A 191 1.49 -13.06 -12.28
CA VAL A 191 2.21 -14.33 -12.52
C VAL A 191 3.58 -14.09 -13.13
N ARG A 192 3.69 -13.18 -14.12
CA ARG A 192 4.99 -12.83 -14.72
C ARG A 192 5.97 -12.23 -13.71
N GLU A 193 5.48 -11.56 -12.67
CA GLU A 193 6.33 -11.06 -11.58
C GLU A 193 6.87 -12.19 -10.68
N LEU A 194 6.18 -13.33 -10.62
CA LEU A 194 6.66 -14.51 -9.90
C LEU A 194 7.60 -15.38 -10.76
N THR A 195 7.62 -15.17 -12.08
CA THR A 195 8.45 -15.92 -13.03
C THR A 195 9.91 -15.44 -12.99
N PRO A 196 10.93 -16.33 -13.02
CA PRO A 196 10.85 -17.77 -13.29
C PRO A 196 10.41 -18.60 -12.07
N LEU A 197 9.30 -19.31 -12.23
CA LEU A 197 8.82 -20.29 -11.27
C LEU A 197 9.58 -21.59 -11.45
N ALA A 198 10.05 -22.20 -10.35
CA ALA A 198 10.49 -23.59 -10.39
C ALA A 198 9.32 -24.52 -10.80
N PRO A 199 9.59 -25.70 -11.39
CA PRO A 199 8.53 -26.65 -11.79
C PRO A 199 7.58 -26.99 -10.63
N GLU A 200 8.11 -27.09 -9.42
CA GLU A 200 7.33 -27.34 -8.19
C GLU A 200 6.37 -26.21 -7.85
N GLN A 201 6.81 -24.96 -8.03
CA GLN A 201 6.03 -23.76 -7.79
C GLN A 201 4.92 -23.60 -8.84
N ASN A 202 5.22 -23.92 -10.10
CA ASN A 202 4.23 -23.93 -11.17
C ASN A 202 3.16 -25.02 -10.93
N ALA A 203 3.58 -26.23 -10.53
CA ALA A 203 2.65 -27.28 -10.14
C ALA A 203 1.79 -26.90 -8.92
N GLU A 204 2.33 -26.16 -7.95
CA GLU A 204 1.56 -25.63 -6.82
C GLU A 204 0.51 -24.59 -7.26
N LEU A 205 0.87 -23.68 -8.16
CA LEU A 205 -0.05 -22.70 -8.73
C LEU A 205 -1.23 -23.39 -9.41
N ILE A 206 -0.95 -24.31 -10.34
CA ILE A 206 -1.98 -25.07 -11.06
C ILE A 206 -2.86 -25.85 -10.07
N ARG A 207 -2.26 -26.53 -9.09
CA ARG A 207 -3.02 -27.30 -8.09
C ARG A 207 -3.94 -26.43 -7.26
N LYS A 208 -3.50 -25.25 -6.86
CA LYS A 208 -4.33 -24.30 -6.10
C LYS A 208 -5.48 -23.77 -6.95
N VAL A 209 -5.24 -23.41 -8.22
CA VAL A 209 -6.32 -23.01 -9.15
C VAL A 209 -7.36 -24.11 -9.28
N MET A 210 -6.93 -25.37 -9.46
CA MET A 210 -7.84 -26.52 -9.55
C MET A 210 -8.61 -26.75 -8.24
N SER A 211 -7.96 -26.66 -7.08
CA SER A 211 -8.63 -26.81 -5.78
C SER A 211 -9.73 -25.76 -5.61
N PHE A 212 -9.44 -24.49 -5.91
CA PHE A 212 -10.43 -23.43 -5.83
C PHE A 212 -11.56 -23.56 -6.86
N ALA A 213 -11.27 -24.09 -8.05
CA ALA A 213 -12.28 -24.39 -9.06
C ALA A 213 -13.23 -25.51 -8.59
N MET A 214 -12.69 -26.54 -7.92
CA MET A 214 -13.47 -27.67 -7.40
C MET A 214 -14.37 -27.30 -6.23
N GLU A 215 -13.98 -26.31 -5.44
CA GLU A 215 -14.75 -25.80 -4.29
C GLU A 215 -15.88 -24.83 -4.71
N ARG A 216 -15.95 -24.48 -6.00
CA ARG A 216 -16.84 -23.44 -6.53
C ARG A 216 -17.75 -23.94 -7.64
N THR A 217 -18.88 -23.26 -7.85
CA THR A 217 -19.88 -23.61 -8.88
C THR A 217 -20.22 -22.42 -9.77
N GLY A 218 -20.46 -22.65 -11.06
CA GLY A 218 -20.92 -21.61 -11.98
C GLY A 218 -19.78 -20.84 -12.65
N THR A 219 -19.90 -19.50 -12.69
CA THR A 219 -19.01 -18.60 -13.44
C THR A 219 -17.55 -18.65 -12.98
N GLU A 220 -17.31 -18.91 -11.69
CA GLU A 220 -15.95 -19.05 -11.14
C GLU A 220 -15.23 -20.29 -11.68
N CYS A 221 -15.96 -21.37 -12.00
CA CYS A 221 -15.36 -22.57 -12.60
C CYS A 221 -14.93 -22.30 -14.05
N GLU A 222 -15.73 -21.53 -14.81
CA GLU A 222 -15.35 -21.09 -16.16
C GLU A 222 -14.15 -20.14 -16.15
N GLN A 223 -14.10 -19.22 -15.17
CA GLN A 223 -12.94 -18.34 -14.94
C GLN A 223 -11.69 -19.16 -14.63
N ALA A 224 -11.78 -20.18 -13.77
CA ALA A 224 -10.64 -21.03 -13.44
C ALA A 224 -10.12 -21.79 -14.67
N LEU A 225 -11.01 -22.32 -15.50
CA LEU A 225 -10.66 -22.98 -16.76
C LEU A 225 -9.95 -22.02 -17.74
N LYS A 226 -10.47 -20.80 -17.90
CA LYS A 226 -9.82 -19.76 -18.72
C LYS A 226 -8.41 -19.44 -18.20
N LEU A 227 -8.27 -19.29 -16.89
CA LEU A 227 -6.99 -19.00 -16.25
C LEU A 227 -5.96 -20.12 -16.46
N LEU A 228 -6.38 -21.39 -16.33
CA LEU A 228 -5.52 -22.55 -16.64
C LEU A 228 -5.07 -22.58 -18.11
N ILE A 229 -5.98 -22.27 -19.05
CA ILE A 229 -5.64 -22.20 -20.48
C ILE A 229 -4.60 -21.08 -20.72
N THR A 230 -4.78 -19.92 -20.11
CA THR A 230 -3.85 -18.80 -20.24
C THR A 230 -2.49 -19.12 -19.65
N LEU A 231 -2.44 -19.76 -18.48
CA LEU A 231 -1.19 -20.20 -17.85
C LEU A 231 -0.44 -21.22 -18.73
N CYS A 232 -1.13 -22.22 -19.29
CA CYS A 232 -0.53 -23.22 -20.16
C CYS A 232 -0.08 -22.69 -21.54
N ARG A 233 -0.60 -21.53 -21.98
CA ARG A 233 -0.19 -20.88 -23.25
C ARG A 233 1.06 -20.01 -23.11
N HIS A 234 1.46 -19.68 -21.89
CA HIS A 234 2.58 -18.79 -21.58
C HIS A 234 3.81 -19.52 -21.01
N GLU A 235 3.83 -20.86 -21.05
CA GLU A 235 5.02 -21.70 -20.85
C GLU A 235 5.93 -21.77 -22.08
#